data_AF-A0A1H0MDK3-F1
#
_entry.id   AF-A0A1H0MDK3-F1
#
_cell.length_a   1.000
_cell.length_b   1.000
_cell.length_c   1.000
_cell.angle_alpha   90.00
_cell.angle_beta   90.00
_cell.angle_gamma   90.00
#
_symmetry.space_group_name_H-M   'P 1'
#
loop_
_entity.id
_entity.type
_entity.pdbx_description
1 polymer ?
#
loop_
_entity_poly.entity_id
_entity_poly.type
_entity_poly.pdbx_seq_one_letter_code
_entity_poly.pdbx_strand_id
1 'polypeptide(L)'
;MDRGKYGSKIHLITERSGLPISVGISGANPHDSQALIPLVCGIPPIRSHRGPRRRRPAELHADKGYDYHHLRRWLALRGITHRIARKGIESSQRLGRHRWAVERTVARLAGCRRLQRRYERKADHFLAFTSIACTLICYRRLTK
;
A
#
# COMPACT_ATOMS: atom_id res chain seq x y z
N MET A 1 -15.97 14.80 17.01
CA MET A 1 -15.03 13.97 16.19
C MET A 1 -14.91 12.62 16.87
N ASP A 2 -15.74 11.66 16.48
CA ASP A 2 -15.79 10.34 17.12
C ASP A 2 -14.56 9.50 16.75
N ARG A 3 -13.56 9.49 17.64
CA ARG A 3 -12.35 8.66 17.55
C ARG A 3 -12.57 7.21 18.03
N GLY A 4 -13.82 6.80 18.26
CA GLY A 4 -14.19 5.56 18.97
C GLY A 4 -14.54 4.35 18.10
N LYS A 5 -14.47 4.42 16.77
CA LYS A 5 -14.77 3.24 15.93
C LYS A 5 -13.57 2.29 15.85
N TYR A 6 -13.71 1.11 16.45
CA TYR A 6 -12.77 -0.01 16.37
C TYR A 6 -12.64 -0.54 14.93
N GLY A 7 -11.87 0.16 14.11
CA GLY A 7 -11.59 -0.22 12.72
C GLY A 7 -10.13 -0.61 12.50
N SER A 8 -9.87 -1.35 11.43
CA SER A 8 -8.52 -1.65 10.95
C SER A 8 -8.34 -1.08 9.56
N LYS A 9 -7.17 -0.53 9.28
CA LYS A 9 -6.79 -0.09 7.94
C LYS A 9 -5.81 -1.09 7.37
N ILE A 10 -6.01 -1.44 6.10
CA ILE A 10 -5.04 -2.18 5.30
C ILE A 10 -4.31 -1.14 4.46
N HIS A 11 -2.99 -1.13 4.56
CA HIS A 11 -2.11 -0.33 3.73
C HIS A 11 -1.43 -1.23 2.72
N LEU A 12 -1.31 -0.76 1.48
CA LEU A 12 -0.88 -1.60 0.36
C LEU A 12 0.01 -0.82 -0.60
N ILE A 13 1.14 -1.41 -0.98
CA ILE A 13 1.92 -1.00 -2.14
C ILE A 13 1.66 -2.00 -3.25
N THR A 14 1.31 -1.50 -4.43
CA THR A 14 1.13 -2.32 -5.63
C THR A 14 2.09 -1.91 -6.73
N GLU A 15 2.41 -2.86 -7.60
CA GLU A 15 3.00 -2.58 -8.91
C GLU A 15 1.99 -1.84 -9.81
N ARG A 16 2.43 -1.27 -10.94
CA ARG A 16 1.61 -0.44 -11.82
C ARG A 16 0.34 -1.15 -12.30
N SER A 17 0.40 -2.47 -12.44
CA SER A 17 -0.72 -3.27 -12.92
C SER A 17 -1.70 -3.73 -11.81
N GLY A 18 -1.44 -3.40 -10.53
CA GLY A 18 -2.24 -3.83 -9.38
C GLY A 18 -1.85 -5.20 -8.82
N LEU A 19 -0.57 -5.57 -8.92
CA LEU A 19 -0.02 -6.70 -8.16
C LEU A 19 0.41 -6.22 -6.77
N PRO A 20 -0.07 -6.83 -5.67
CA PRO A 20 0.35 -6.45 -4.33
C PRO A 20 1.83 -6.81 -4.12
N ILE A 21 2.65 -5.85 -3.69
CA ILE A 21 4.09 -6.03 -3.41
C ILE A 21 4.36 -6.08 -1.91
N SER A 22 3.75 -5.16 -1.15
CA SER A 22 3.95 -5.02 0.29
C SER A 22 2.64 -4.61 0.94
N VAL A 23 2.33 -5.20 2.08
CA VAL A 23 1.07 -4.99 2.81
C VAL A 23 1.36 -4.76 4.29
N GLY A 24 0.58 -3.89 4.90
CA GLY A 24 0.66 -3.57 6.32
C GLY A 24 -0.72 -3.31 6.88
N ILE A 25 -0.88 -3.45 8.18
CA ILE A 25 -2.13 -3.16 8.87
C ILE A 25 -1.89 -2.17 10.00
N SER A 26 -2.87 -1.32 10.26
CA SER A 26 -2.89 -0.47 11.44
C SER A 26 -4.29 -0.41 12.03
N GLY A 27 -4.43 0.16 13.22
CA GLY A 27 -5.72 0.65 13.68
C GLY A 27 -6.30 1.69 12.71
N ALA A 28 -7.57 2.05 12.90
CA ALA A 28 -8.20 3.14 12.14
C ALA A 28 -7.70 4.53 12.54
N ASN A 29 -7.19 4.66 13.77
CA ASN A 29 -6.85 5.95 14.37
C ASN A 29 -5.46 6.51 14.01
N PRO A 30 -4.39 5.69 13.81
CA PRO A 30 -3.10 6.20 13.35
C PRO A 30 -3.20 6.96 12.03
N HIS A 31 -2.37 7.98 11.90
CA HIS A 31 -2.26 8.76 10.68
C HIS A 31 -1.57 7.91 9.60
N ASP A 32 -2.13 7.90 8.37
CA ASP A 32 -1.67 7.01 7.28
C ASP A 32 -0.17 7.22 6.92
N SER A 33 0.35 8.41 7.20
CA SER A 33 1.78 8.74 7.09
C SER A 33 2.71 7.77 7.83
N GLN A 34 2.26 7.20 8.95
CA GLN A 34 3.05 6.24 9.74
C GLN A 34 3.23 4.90 9.03
N ALA A 35 2.35 4.55 8.08
CA ALA A 35 2.40 3.26 7.39
C ALA A 35 3.34 3.28 6.17
N LEU A 36 3.63 4.45 5.59
CA LEU A 36 4.40 4.54 4.34
C LEU A 36 5.81 3.95 4.48
N ILE A 37 6.53 4.35 5.53
CA ILE A 37 7.93 3.93 5.74
C ILE A 37 8.02 2.42 5.94
N PRO A 38 7.26 1.80 6.87
CA PRO A 38 7.22 0.34 7.02
C PRO A 38 6.90 -0.39 5.72
N LEU A 39 5.91 0.09 4.95
CA LEU A 39 5.53 -0.55 3.69
C LEU A 39 6.65 -0.54 2.65
N VAL A 40 7.32 0.60 2.47
CA VAL A 40 8.43 0.73 1.52
C VAL A 40 9.62 -0.12 1.96
N CYS A 41 9.90 -0.19 3.27
CA CYS A 41 10.93 -1.09 3.82
C CYS A 41 10.57 -2.57 3.64
N GLY A 42 9.28 -2.91 3.66
CA GLY A 42 8.77 -4.27 3.45
C GLY A 42 8.78 -4.74 1.99
N ILE A 43 9.21 -3.91 1.03
CA ILE A 43 9.31 -4.33 -0.38
C ILE A 43 10.38 -5.43 -0.51
N PRO A 44 10.01 -6.65 -0.96
CA PRO A 44 10.97 -7.72 -1.13
C PRO A 44 11.93 -7.41 -2.29
N PRO A 45 13.07 -8.12 -2.41
CA PRO A 45 13.95 -7.99 -3.56
C PRO A 45 13.24 -8.44 -4.85
N ILE A 46 12.87 -7.48 -5.69
CA ILE A 46 12.20 -7.72 -6.97
C ILE A 46 13.27 -7.94 -8.06
N ARG A 47 13.10 -8.97 -8.89
CA ARG A 47 13.98 -9.20 -10.04
C ARG A 47 13.91 -8.00 -10.98
N SER A 48 15.07 -7.42 -11.30
CA SER A 48 15.20 -6.42 -12.35
C SER A 48 15.43 -7.10 -13.69
N HIS A 49 15.04 -6.42 -14.77
CA HIS A 49 15.30 -6.88 -16.13
C HIS A 49 16.81 -6.89 -16.45
N ARG A 50 17.57 -5.95 -15.86
CA ARG A 50 19.04 -5.89 -15.94
C ARG A 50 19.62 -5.63 -14.55
N GLY A 51 20.75 -6.25 -14.23
CA GLY A 51 21.49 -6.04 -12.98
C GLY A 51 20.90 -6.75 -11.74
N PRO A 52 21.33 -6.36 -10.52
CA PRO A 52 20.93 -7.01 -9.27
C PRO A 52 19.47 -6.71 -8.90
N ARG A 53 18.86 -7.61 -8.10
CA ARG A 53 17.48 -7.45 -7.61
C ARG A 53 17.30 -6.09 -6.92
N ARG A 54 16.23 -5.38 -7.28
CA ARG A 54 15.90 -4.08 -6.71
C ARG A 54 14.98 -4.25 -5.52
N ARG A 55 15.34 -3.62 -4.39
CA ARG A 55 14.48 -3.52 -3.19
C ARG A 55 13.73 -2.19 -3.10
N ARG A 56 13.96 -1.27 -4.05
CA ARG A 56 13.42 0.09 -4.03
C ARG A 56 12.81 0.45 -5.38
N PRO A 57 11.59 1.01 -5.40
CA PRO A 57 11.00 1.50 -6.64
C PRO A 57 11.74 2.75 -7.13
N ALA A 58 11.75 2.96 -8.44
CA ALA A 58 12.27 4.22 -9.01
C ALA A 58 11.32 5.39 -8.69
N GLU A 59 10.02 5.13 -8.73
CA GLU A 59 8.97 6.11 -8.51
C GLU A 59 7.87 5.51 -7.63
N LEU A 60 7.39 6.29 -6.66
CA LEU A 60 6.30 5.92 -5.76
C LEU A 60 5.18 6.94 -5.86
N HIS A 61 4.01 6.48 -6.30
CA HIS A 61 2.77 7.28 -6.25
C HIS A 61 2.07 7.04 -4.92
N ALA A 62 1.66 8.12 -4.26
CA ALA A 62 0.86 8.03 -3.05
C ALA A 62 -0.26 9.07 -3.04
N ASP A 63 -1.25 8.83 -2.20
CA ASP A 63 -2.36 9.74 -1.99
C ASP A 63 -1.88 11.09 -1.42
N LYS A 64 -2.67 12.14 -1.62
CA LYS A 64 -2.53 13.47 -0.99
C LYS A 64 -2.45 13.37 0.53
N GLY A 65 -3.05 12.35 1.14
CA GLY A 65 -2.94 12.05 2.57
C GLY A 65 -1.51 11.78 3.05
N TYR A 66 -0.57 11.47 2.14
CA TYR A 66 0.84 11.25 2.43
C TYR A 66 1.71 12.50 2.20
N ASP A 67 1.11 13.66 1.94
CA ASP A 67 1.84 14.90 1.69
C ASP A 67 2.47 15.50 2.95
N TYR A 68 3.61 14.94 3.35
CA TYR A 68 4.43 15.41 4.47
C TYR A 68 5.88 15.61 4.04
N HIS A 69 6.48 16.74 4.44
CA HIS A 69 7.87 17.07 4.12
C HIS A 69 8.86 15.97 4.55
N HIS A 70 8.67 15.39 5.74
CA HIS A 70 9.55 14.33 6.24
C HIS A 70 9.49 13.05 5.38
N LEU A 71 8.31 12.68 4.86
CA LEU A 71 8.16 11.52 3.97
C LEU A 71 8.81 11.78 2.61
N ARG A 72 8.59 12.96 2.04
CA ARG A 72 9.22 13.39 0.79
C ARG A 72 10.74 13.34 0.89
N ARG A 73 11.30 13.89 1.99
CA ARG A 73 12.73 13.87 2.27
C ARG A 73 13.24 12.43 2.44
N TRP A 74 12.53 11.60 3.21
CA TRP A 74 12.92 10.21 3.45
C TRP A 74 12.96 9.37 2.17
N LEU A 75 12.03 9.59 1.25
CA LEU A 75 11.99 8.95 -0.09
C LEU A 75 13.12 9.46 -0.98
N ALA A 76 13.34 10.77 -1.03
CA ALA A 76 14.40 11.39 -1.82
C ALA A 76 15.79 10.91 -1.40
N LEU A 77 16.06 10.83 -0.09
CA LEU A 77 17.31 10.29 0.48
C LEU A 77 17.56 8.82 0.08
N ARG A 78 16.53 8.10 -0.36
CA ARG A 78 16.63 6.70 -0.82
C ARG A 78 16.69 6.56 -2.33
N GLY A 79 16.72 7.68 -3.07
CA GLY A 79 16.68 7.70 -4.53
C GLY A 79 15.31 7.31 -5.10
N ILE A 80 14.23 7.49 -4.34
CA ILE A 80 12.86 7.18 -4.77
C ILE A 80 12.18 8.48 -5.16
N THR A 81 11.80 8.61 -6.43
CA THR A 81 11.00 9.74 -6.92
C THR A 81 9.60 9.65 -6.32
N HIS A 82 9.17 10.69 -5.61
CA HIS A 82 7.89 10.69 -4.91
C HIS A 82 6.85 11.49 -5.70
N ARG A 83 5.79 10.81 -6.16
CA ARG A 83 4.64 11.41 -6.86
C ARG A 83 3.46 11.50 -5.90
N ILE A 84 3.56 12.47 -5.00
CA ILE A 84 2.53 12.76 -3.99
C ILE A 84 1.92 14.11 -4.33
N ALA A 85 0.61 14.18 -4.48
CA ALA A 85 -0.06 15.44 -4.76
C ALA A 85 -0.03 16.35 -3.53
N ARG A 86 0.22 17.65 -3.72
CA ARG A 86 0.28 18.62 -2.62
C ARG A 86 -1.10 18.93 -2.05
N LYS A 87 -1.25 18.81 -0.72
CA LYS A 87 -2.46 19.13 0.04
C LYS A 87 -2.85 20.60 -0.21
N GLY A 88 -4.13 20.86 -0.46
CA GLY A 88 -4.64 22.22 -0.71
C GLY A 88 -4.28 22.88 -2.04
N ILE A 89 -3.28 22.38 -2.79
CA ILE A 89 -2.78 23.03 -4.02
C ILE A 89 -3.18 22.24 -5.27
N GLU A 90 -2.93 20.94 -5.30
CA GLU A 90 -3.08 20.15 -6.53
C GLU A 90 -4.45 19.46 -6.59
N SER A 91 -5.03 19.40 -7.79
CA SER A 91 -6.28 18.69 -8.06
C SER A 91 -6.12 17.18 -7.89
N SER A 92 -7.10 16.55 -7.25
CA SER A 92 -7.13 15.09 -7.04
C SER A 92 -7.40 14.28 -8.31
N GLN A 93 -7.78 14.92 -9.43
CA GLN A 93 -8.17 14.21 -10.66
C GLN A 93 -7.02 13.42 -11.29
N ARG A 94 -5.80 13.95 -11.29
CA ARG A 94 -4.63 13.28 -11.88
C ARG A 94 -4.20 12.03 -11.10
N LEU A 95 -4.51 11.96 -9.80
CA LEU A 95 -4.25 10.78 -8.97
C LEU A 95 -5.09 9.57 -9.39
N GLY A 96 -6.29 9.77 -9.96
CA GLY A 96 -7.23 8.71 -10.31
C GLY A 96 -6.65 7.63 -11.22
N ARG A 97 -5.81 8.01 -12.20
CA ARG A 97 -5.19 7.07 -13.16
C ARG A 97 -4.31 6.03 -12.47
N HIS A 98 -3.59 6.42 -11.41
CA HIS A 98 -2.71 5.52 -10.66
C HIS A 98 -3.41 4.89 -9.46
N ARG A 99 -4.37 5.60 -8.84
CA ARG A 99 -5.18 5.08 -7.72
C ARG A 99 -5.98 3.86 -8.10
N TRP A 100 -6.53 3.81 -9.31
CA TRP A 100 -7.40 2.71 -9.74
C TRP A 100 -6.74 1.33 -9.63
N ALA A 101 -5.43 1.21 -9.86
CA ALA A 101 -4.71 -0.06 -9.69
C ALA A 101 -4.71 -0.53 -8.23
N VAL A 102 -4.52 0.41 -7.29
CA VAL A 102 -4.57 0.14 -5.85
C VAL A 102 -6.00 -0.19 -5.43
N GLU A 103 -6.98 0.64 -5.80
CA GLU A 103 -8.40 0.46 -5.47
C GLU A 103 -8.94 -0.89 -5.98
N ARG A 104 -8.58 -1.28 -7.21
CA ARG A 104 -8.90 -2.60 -7.76
C ARG A 104 -8.31 -3.73 -6.91
N THR A 105 -7.07 -3.57 -6.44
CA THR A 105 -6.42 -4.59 -5.61
C THR A 105 -7.08 -4.69 -4.24
N VAL A 106 -7.44 -3.55 -3.65
CA VAL A 106 -8.25 -3.49 -2.42
C VAL A 106 -9.61 -4.15 -2.62
N ALA A 107 -10.28 -3.94 -3.76
CA ALA A 107 -11.53 -4.62 -4.09
C ALA A 107 -11.38 -6.14 -4.18
N ARG A 108 -10.26 -6.65 -4.74
CA ARG A 108 -9.95 -8.09 -4.74
C ARG A 108 -9.74 -8.65 -3.32
N LEU A 109 -9.07 -7.89 -2.45
CA LEU A 109 -8.91 -8.24 -1.04
C LEU A 109 -10.27 -8.27 -0.33
N ALA A 110 -11.13 -7.27 -0.57
CA ALA A 110 -12.48 -7.21 0.00
C ALA A 110 -13.38 -8.35 -0.50
N GLY A 111 -13.17 -8.85 -1.72
CA GLY A 111 -13.85 -10.03 -2.26
C GLY A 111 -13.44 -11.35 -1.57
N CYS A 112 -12.34 -11.36 -0.82
CA CYS A 112 -12.00 -12.50 0.03
C CYS A 112 -12.88 -12.46 1.28
N ARG A 113 -13.91 -13.32 1.36
CA ARG A 113 -14.89 -13.36 2.46
C ARG A 113 -14.25 -13.32 3.85
N ARG A 114 -13.07 -13.93 4.02
CA ARG A 114 -12.33 -13.92 5.29
C ARG A 114 -11.91 -12.53 5.76
N LEU A 115 -11.65 -11.60 4.84
CA LEU A 115 -11.20 -10.23 5.13
C LEU A 115 -12.33 -9.20 5.16
N GLN A 116 -13.53 -9.57 4.71
CA GLN A 116 -14.68 -8.65 4.66
C GLN A 116 -15.11 -8.16 6.04
N ARG A 117 -15.02 -9.04 7.05
CA ARG A 117 -15.15 -8.69 8.46
C ARG A 117 -13.93 -9.21 9.19
N ARG A 118 -13.29 -8.35 9.98
CA ARG A 118 -12.18 -8.76 10.85
C ARG A 118 -12.75 -9.53 12.04
N TYR A 119 -12.45 -10.82 12.11
CA TYR A 119 -12.79 -11.67 13.26
C TYR A 119 -11.59 -11.85 14.21
N GLU A 120 -10.39 -11.53 13.72
CA GLU A 120 -9.13 -11.72 14.42
C GLU A 120 -8.93 -10.66 15.50
N ARG A 121 -8.87 -11.12 16.76
CA ARG A 121 -8.49 -10.27 17.89
C ARG A 121 -7.05 -9.76 17.76
N LYS A 122 -6.11 -10.64 17.39
CA LYS A 122 -4.69 -10.29 17.20
C LYS A 122 -4.43 -9.69 15.82
N ALA A 123 -3.61 -8.64 15.77
CA ALA A 123 -3.22 -7.98 14.53
C ALA A 123 -2.44 -8.94 13.61
N ASP A 124 -1.50 -9.71 14.16
CA ASP A 124 -0.64 -10.60 13.38
C ASP A 124 -1.43 -11.65 12.59
N HIS A 125 -2.51 -12.17 13.16
CA HIS A 125 -3.39 -13.12 12.47
C HIS A 125 -4.10 -12.45 11.29
N PHE A 126 -4.59 -11.22 11.48
CA PHE A 126 -5.24 -10.45 10.41
C PHE A 126 -4.24 -10.11 9.29
N LEU A 127 -3.01 -9.74 9.65
CA LEU A 127 -1.93 -9.51 8.68
C LEU A 127 -1.59 -10.80 7.92
N ALA A 128 -1.55 -11.95 8.60
CA ALA A 128 -1.30 -13.25 7.98
C ALA A 128 -2.40 -13.59 6.94
N PHE A 129 -3.68 -13.46 7.30
CA PHE A 129 -4.78 -13.67 6.33
C PHE A 129 -4.73 -12.69 5.17
N THR A 130 -4.37 -11.43 5.43
CA THR A 130 -4.20 -10.42 4.38
C THR A 130 -3.06 -10.82 3.43
N SER A 131 -1.95 -11.31 3.97
CA SER A 131 -0.80 -11.79 3.19
C SER A 131 -1.14 -13.03 2.35
N ILE A 132 -1.93 -13.96 2.89
CA ILE A 132 -2.47 -15.12 2.15
C ILE A 132 -3.35 -14.65 0.99
N ALA A 133 -4.23 -13.67 1.23
CA ALA A 133 -5.07 -13.11 0.17
C ALA A 133 -4.24 -12.39 -0.92
N CYS A 134 -3.21 -11.63 -0.55
CA CYS A 134 -2.26 -11.05 -1.50
C CYS A 134 -1.57 -12.14 -2.33
N THR A 135 -1.15 -13.23 -1.70
CA THR A 135 -0.54 -14.39 -2.39
C THR A 135 -1.50 -15.03 -3.39
N LEU A 136 -2.78 -15.20 -3.01
CA LEU A 136 -3.82 -15.72 -3.89
C LEU A 136 -4.07 -14.80 -5.10
N ILE A 137 -4.04 -13.47 -4.91
CA ILE A 137 -4.15 -12.50 -6.01
C ILE A 137 -2.98 -12.65 -6.98
N CYS A 138 -1.75 -12.77 -6.45
CA CYS A 138 -0.56 -13.00 -7.27
C CYS A 138 -0.65 -14.33 -8.03
N TYR A 139 -1.02 -15.42 -7.36
CA TYR A 139 -1.16 -16.75 -7.96
C TYR A 139 -2.15 -16.74 -9.13
N ARG A 140 -3.36 -16.20 -8.93
CA ARG A 140 -4.39 -16.09 -9.99
C ARG A 140 -3.96 -15.28 -11.21
N ARG A 141 -2.94 -14.44 -11.05
CA ARG A 141 -2.39 -13.63 -12.14
C ARG A 141 -1.24 -14.33 -12.88
N LEU A 142 -0.56 -15.27 -12.22
CA LEU A 142 0.44 -16.12 -12.86
C LEU A 142 -0.20 -17.26 -13.66
N THR A 143 -1.34 -17.77 -13.21
CA THR A 143 -2.06 -18.88 -13.86
C THR A 143 -2.99 -18.44 -14.99
N LYS A 144 -2.98 -17.15 -15.35
CA LYS A 144 -3.70 -16.59 -16.50
C LYS A 144 -2.69 -16.20 -17.55
#